data_AF-A0AAP0BUD8-F1
#
_entry.id   AF-A0AAP0BUD8-F1
#
_cell.length_a   1.000
_cell.length_b   1.000
_cell.length_c   1.000
_cell.angle_alpha   90.00
_cell.angle_beta   90.00
_cell.angle_gamma   90.00
#
_symmetry.space_group_name_H-M   'P 1'
#
loop_
_entity.id
_entity.type
_entity.pdbx_description
1 polymer ?
#
loop_
_entity_poly.entity_id
_entity_poly.type
_entity_poly.pdbx_seq_one_letter_code
_entity_poly.pdbx_strand_id
1 'polypeptide(L)' 'MLHGGVIMDVLDAAQARITEEACAVMCLECVVTDICTQGGVGTLKLCNPLLS' A
#
# COMPACT_ATOMS: atom_id res chain seq x y z
N MET A 1 4.19 18.89 -5.67
CA MET A 1 2.89 18.19 -5.75
C MET A 1 3.04 17.05 -6.74
N LEU A 2 2.42 15.89 -6.51
CA LEU A 2 2.51 14.77 -7.46
C LEU A 2 1.81 15.17 -8.76
N HIS A 3 2.54 15.12 -9.87
CA HIS A 3 2.22 15.81 -11.13
C HIS A 3 1.16 15.07 -11.99
N GLY A 4 0.10 14.55 -11.37
CA GLY A 4 -0.88 13.67 -12.04
C GLY A 4 -0.44 12.22 -12.16
N GLY A 5 0.58 11.81 -11.40
CA GLY A 5 1.06 10.43 -11.35
C GLY A 5 0.21 9.52 -10.44
N VAL A 6 0.20 8.23 -10.74
CA VAL A 6 -0.53 7.20 -9.97
C VAL A 6 0.17 6.95 -8.63
N ILE A 7 -0.60 6.87 -7.55
CA ILE A 7 -0.16 6.36 -6.25
C ILE A 7 -0.72 4.95 -6.11
N MET A 8 0.14 3.99 -5.78
CA MET A 8 -0.27 2.59 -5.68
C MET A 8 -0.10 2.04 -4.27
N ASP A 9 -1.14 1.35 -3.80
CA ASP A 9 -1.14 0.60 -2.55
C ASP A 9 -0.34 -0.70 -2.71
N VAL A 10 0.59 -0.96 -1.79
CA VAL A 10 1.45 -2.16 -1.79
C VAL A 10 1.52 -2.78 -0.40
N LEU A 11 1.60 -4.11 -0.33
CA LEU A 11 1.64 -4.86 0.93
C LEU A 11 3.03 -5.38 1.29
N ASP A 12 3.92 -5.48 0.30
CA ASP A 12 5.25 -6.02 0.46
C ASP A 12 6.29 -5.35 -0.45
N ALA A 13 7.56 -5.62 -0.19
CA ALA A 13 8.67 -5.05 -0.93
C ALA A 13 8.77 -5.56 -2.37
N ALA A 14 8.20 -6.73 -2.70
CA ALA A 14 8.20 -7.26 -4.06
C ALA A 14 7.23 -6.47 -4.94
N GLN A 15 6.01 -6.20 -4.45
CA GLN A 15 5.03 -5.35 -5.13
C GLN A 15 5.59 -3.95 -5.39
N ALA A 16 6.19 -3.32 -4.37
CA ALA A 16 6.79 -1.99 -4.51
C ALA A 16 7.92 -1.91 -5.55
N ARG A 17 8.61 -3.02 -5.83
CA ARG A 17 9.67 -3.09 -6.84
C ARG A 17 9.14 -3.31 -8.27
N ILE A 18 7.94 -3.85 -8.41
CA ILE A 18 7.34 -4.20 -9.71
C ILE A 18 6.53 -3.01 -10.29
N THR A 19 6.21 -2.00 -9.49
CA THR A 19 5.43 -0.85 -9.93
C THR A 19 6.28 0.13 -10.76
N GLU A 20 6.27 -0.01 -12.08
CA GLU A 20 6.98 0.88 -13.01
C GLU A 20 6.23 2.19 -13.32
N GLU A 21 4.89 2.16 -13.30
CA GLU A 21 4.05 3.31 -13.69
C GLU A 21 3.59 4.18 -12.51
N ALA A 22 3.95 3.80 -11.29
CA ALA A 22 3.57 4.53 -10.08
C ALA A 22 4.55 5.68 -9.81
N CYS A 23 4.01 6.88 -9.61
CA CYS A 23 4.79 8.03 -9.18
C CYS A 23 5.16 7.95 -7.69
N ALA A 24 4.36 7.25 -6.89
CA ALA A 24 4.61 6.97 -5.49
C ALA A 24 3.93 5.67 -5.07
N VAL A 25 4.40 5.07 -3.98
CA VAL A 25 3.79 3.89 -3.38
C VAL A 25 3.33 4.18 -1.95
N MET A 26 2.20 3.62 -1.55
CA MET A 26 1.67 3.66 -0.19
C MET A 26 1.71 2.24 0.40
N CYS A 27 2.55 2.04 1.42
CA CYS A 27 2.70 0.71 2.02
C CYS A 27 1.65 0.49 3.12
N LEU A 28 0.98 -0.66 3.07
CA LEU A 28 -0.16 -1.02 3.93
C LEU A 28 0.00 -2.43 4.50
N GLU A 29 -0.71 -2.70 5.59
CA GLU A 29 -0.77 -4.04 6.22
C GLU A 29 -1.84 -4.96 5.61
N CYS A 30 -2.86 -4.38 4.95
CA CYS A 30 -3.90 -5.11 4.22
C CYS A 30 -4.61 -4.16 3.22
N VAL A 31 -5.29 -4.73 2.23
CA VAL A 31 -6.03 -3.96 1.22
C VAL A 31 -7.34 -3.44 1.81
N VAL A 32 -7.74 -2.22 1.46
CA VAL A 32 -8.98 -1.59 1.95
C VAL A 32 -10.21 -2.45 1.68
N THR A 33 -10.29 -3.11 0.51
CA THR A 33 -11.40 -4.01 0.18
C THR A 33 -11.52 -5.17 1.17
N ASP A 34 -10.39 -5.71 1.65
CA ASP A 34 -10.40 -6.78 2.64
C ASP A 34 -10.91 -6.28 3.99
N ILE A 35 -10.50 -5.07 4.40
CA ILE A 35 -10.98 -4.43 5.63
C ILE A 35 -12.51 -4.24 5.57
N CYS A 36 -13.03 -3.73 4.46
CA CYS A 36 -14.46 -3.50 4.28
C CYS A 36 -15.28 -4.79 4.25
N THR A 37 -14.80 -5.83 3.54
CA THR A 37 -15.51 -7.12 3.44
C THR A 37 -15.58 -7.87 4.75
N GLN A 38 -14.56 -7.73 5.61
CA GLN A 38 -14.53 -8.33 6.94
C GLN A 38 -15.28 -7.51 8.00
N GLY A 39 -15.80 -6.33 7.66
CA GLY A 39 -16.42 -5.41 8.62
C GLY A 39 -15.42 -4.88 9.66
N GLY A 40 -14.12 -4.85 9.31
CA GLY A 40 -13.04 -4.44 10.19
C GLY A 40 -12.86 -2.92 10.25
N VAL A 41 -12.05 -2.47 11.21
CA VAL A 41 -11.60 -1.08 11.29
C VAL A 41 -10.12 -1.04 10.92
N GLY A 42 -9.80 -0.27 9.88
CA GLY A 42 -8.42 -0.01 9.50
C GLY A 42 -7.76 0.91 10.52
N THR A 43 -6.60 0.50 11.04
CA THR A 43 -5.76 1.34 11.89
C THR A 43 -4.55 1.80 11.10
N LEU A 44 -4.12 3.05 11.28
CA LEU A 44 -2.88 3.53 10.67
C LEU A 44 -1.69 3.02 11.48
N LYS A 45 -0.99 2.01 10.95
CA LYS A 45 0.31 1.57 11.47
C LYS A 45 1.39 1.90 10.46
N LEU A 46 2.61 2.17 10.93
CA LEU A 46 3.75 2.23 10.03
C LEU A 46 3.94 0.86 9.40
N CYS A 47 3.99 0.81 8.07
CA CYS A 47 4.45 -0.39 7.39
C CYS A 47 5.86 -0.71 7.86
N ASN A 48 6.08 -1.91 8.40
CA ASN A 48 7.40 -2.33 8.85
C ASN A 48 8.19 -2.86 7.64
N PRO A 49 9.19 -2.12 7.11
CA PRO A 49 9.95 -2.55 5.95
C PRO A 49 10.91 -3.73 6.25
N LEU A 50 10.99 -4.19 7.51
CA LEU A 50 11.84 -5.30 7.95
C LEU A 50 11.13 -6.66 8.02
N LEU A 51 9.84 -6.74 7.69
CA LEU A 51 9.18 -8.03 7.46
C LEU A 51 9.53 -8.48 6.04
N SER A 52 10.65 -9.21 5.95
CA SER A 52 11.02 -10.01 4.77
C SER A 52 10.24 -11.31 4.72
#